data_AF-A0A662DD22-F1
#
_entry.id   AF-A0A662DD22-F1
#
_cell.length_a   1.000
_cell.length_b   1.000
_cell.length_c   1.000
_cell.angle_alpha   90.00
_cell.angle_beta   90.00
_cell.angle_gamma   90.00
#
_symmetry.space_group_name_H-M   'P 1'
#
loop_
_entity.id
_entity.type
_entity.pdbx_description
1 polymer ?
#
loop_
_entity_poly.entity_id
_entity_poly.type
_entity_poly.pdbx_seq_one_letter_code
_entity_poly.pdbx_strand_id
1 'polypeptide(L)'
;MSEVKYLDKDELTERGKSIYKLLKPELEKKFKGKVIAIEVDSGDYVIGDDELDAAVKAKKKFPDKIFTFIRIGYPAVHKFRIIR
;
A
#
# COMPACT_ATOMS: atom_id res chain seq x y z
N MET A 1 -10.29 25.53 -10.82
CA MET A 1 -9.15 24.65 -11.14
C MET A 1 -8.61 24.14 -9.82
N SER A 2 -9.06 22.96 -9.39
CA SER A 2 -8.69 22.37 -8.10
C SER A 2 -7.36 21.63 -8.26
N GLU A 3 -6.33 22.25 -7.69
CA GLU A 3 -4.93 21.85 -7.64
C GLU A 3 -4.76 20.60 -6.75
N VAL A 4 -5.21 19.43 -7.23
CA VAL A 4 -4.80 18.15 -6.64
C VAL A 4 -3.47 17.79 -7.27
N LYS A 5 -2.42 18.32 -6.64
CA LYS A 5 -1.00 18.11 -6.92
C LYS A 5 -0.75 16.64 -7.25
N TYR A 6 -0.37 16.38 -8.50
CA TYR A 6 0.21 15.12 -8.92
C TYR A 6 1.53 14.95 -8.13
N LEU A 7 1.48 14.40 -6.92
CA LEU A 7 2.67 13.76 -6.39
C LEU A 7 2.98 12.64 -7.39
N ASP A 8 4.16 12.71 -8.00
CA ASP A 8 4.63 11.74 -8.97
C ASP A 8 4.34 10.32 -8.46
N LYS A 9 3.75 9.49 -9.31
CA LYS A 9 3.37 8.12 -8.93
C LYS A 9 4.57 7.35 -8.36
N ASP A 10 5.75 7.70 -8.83
CA ASP A 10 7.03 7.18 -8.36
C ASP A 10 7.34 7.63 -6.93
N GLU A 11 7.06 8.88 -6.57
CA GLU A 11 7.27 9.37 -5.20
C GLU A 11 6.33 8.67 -4.20
N LEU A 12 5.05 8.51 -4.54
CA LEU A 12 4.09 7.76 -3.72
C LEU A 12 4.51 6.30 -3.56
N THR A 13 5.04 5.72 -4.63
CA THR A 13 5.57 4.36 -4.65
C THR A 13 6.79 4.21 -3.75
N GLU A 14 7.77 5.11 -3.84
CA GLU A 14 8.98 5.07 -3.04
C GLU A 14 8.71 5.32 -1.55
N ARG A 15 7.77 6.22 -1.23
CA ARG A 15 7.29 6.41 0.15
C ARG A 15 6.66 5.13 0.69
N GLY A 16 5.76 4.52 -0.07
CA GLY A 16 5.13 3.24 0.26
C GLY A 16 6.14 2.12 0.53
N LYS A 17 7.13 1.98 -0.35
CA LYS A 17 8.24 1.01 -0.17
C LYS A 17 9.07 1.29 1.06
N SER A 18 9.34 2.57 1.36
CA SER A 18 10.11 2.97 2.53
C SER A 18 9.40 2.59 3.82
N ILE A 19 8.08 2.84 3.91
CA ILE A 19 7.25 2.40 5.04
C ILE A 19 7.25 0.88 5.15
N TYR A 20 7.03 0.18 4.04
CA TYR A 20 7.06 -1.29 4.04
C TYR A 20 8.40 -1.85 4.51
N LYS A 21 9.54 -1.24 4.13
CA LYS A 21 10.87 -1.70 4.56
C LYS A 21 11.02 -1.70 6.08
N LEU A 22 10.39 -0.76 6.78
CA LEU A 22 10.38 -0.69 8.23
C LEU A 22 9.49 -1.78 8.84
N LEU A 23 8.33 -2.05 8.23
CA LEU A 23 7.36 -3.04 8.71
C LEU A 23 7.73 -4.49 8.33
N LYS A 24 8.54 -4.66 7.28
CA LYS A 24 8.95 -5.93 6.69
C LYS A 24 9.37 -6.99 7.72
N PRO A 25 10.32 -6.75 8.65
CA PRO A 25 10.81 -7.79 9.56
C PRO A 25 9.73 -8.36 10.50
N GLU A 26 8.70 -7.58 10.84
CA GLU A 26 7.59 -8.04 11.67
C GLU A 26 6.49 -8.70 10.83
N LEU A 27 6.16 -8.08 9.70
CA LEU A 27 5.09 -8.56 8.82
C LEU A 27 5.46 -9.86 8.12
N GLU A 28 6.71 -10.04 7.70
CA GLU A 28 7.14 -11.28 7.04
C GLU A 28 7.08 -12.50 7.95
N LYS A 29 7.16 -12.32 9.27
CA LYS A 29 7.04 -13.43 10.23
C LYS A 29 5.60 -13.91 10.39
N LYS A 30 4.62 -13.00 10.30
CA LYS A 30 3.21 -13.27 10.64
C LYS A 30 2.29 -13.36 9.42
N PHE A 31 2.62 -12.65 8.34
CA PHE A 31 1.71 -12.40 7.23
C PHE A 31 2.35 -12.67 5.86
N LYS A 32 3.40 -13.49 5.81
CA LYS A 32 4.03 -13.90 4.55
C LYS A 32 2.99 -14.41 3.55
N GLY A 33 3.03 -13.92 2.32
CA GLY A 33 2.11 -14.31 1.25
C GLY A 33 0.85 -13.47 1.13
N LYS A 34 0.49 -12.70 2.17
CA LYS A 34 -0.62 -11.74 2.17
C LYS A 34 -0.23 -10.43 1.47
N VAL A 35 -1.22 -9.57 1.25
CA VAL A 35 -1.02 -8.25 0.65
C VAL A 35 -1.27 -7.16 1.70
N ILE A 36 -0.33 -6.24 1.83
CA ILE A 36 -0.50 -5.02 2.63
C ILE A 36 -0.85 -3.86 1.69
N ALA A 37 -1.89 -3.11 2.04
CA ALA A 37 -2.20 -1.83 1.44
C ALA A 37 -1.76 -0.73 2.43
N ILE A 38 -0.78 0.09 2.04
CA ILE A 38 -0.21 1.15 2.87
C ILE A 38 -0.70 2.49 2.35
N GLU A 39 -1.27 3.29 3.24
CA GLU A 39 -1.63 4.68 3.00
C GLU A 39 -0.35 5.52 3.00
N VAL A 40 -0.09 6.20 1.88
CA VAL A 40 1.19 6.85 1.61
C VAL A 40 1.42 8.14 2.39
N ASP A 41 0.35 8.82 2.83
CA ASP A 41 0.45 10.06 3.59
C ASP A 41 0.57 9.81 5.11
N SER A 42 -0.24 8.91 5.66
CA SER A 42 -0.32 8.67 7.11
C SER A 42 0.55 7.49 7.57
N GLY A 43 0.95 6.60 6.67
CA GLY A 43 1.65 5.35 7.02
C GLY A 43 0.73 4.28 7.64
N ASP A 44 -0.57 4.56 7.73
CA ASP A 44 -1.59 3.58 8.07
C ASP A 44 -1.60 2.43 7.07
N TYR A 45 -2.00 1.24 7.50
CA TYR A 45 -2.07 0.10 6.60
C TYR A 45 -3.20 -0.86 6.94
N VAL A 46 -3.55 -1.66 5.96
CA VAL A 46 -4.45 -2.81 6.09
C VAL A 46 -3.81 -4.02 5.44
N ILE A 47 -4.10 -5.21 5.97
CA ILE A 47 -3.61 -6.48 5.43
C ILE A 47 -4.80 -7.28 4.94
N GLY A 48 -4.73 -7.69 3.68
CA GLY A 48 -5.68 -8.60 3.04
C GLY A 48 -5.02 -9.90 2.63
N ASP A 49 -5.84 -10.93 2.41
CA ASP A 49 -5.35 -12.23 1.92
C ASP A 49 -4.78 -12.13 0.50
N ASP A 50 -5.36 -11.25 -0.31
CA ASP A 50 -4.94 -10.91 -1.68
C ASP A 50 -5.14 -9.40 -1.96
N GLU A 51 -4.79 -8.96 -3.17
CA GLU A 51 -4.87 -7.54 -3.55
C GLU A 51 -6.30 -6.99 -3.52
N LEU A 52 -7.28 -7.79 -3.94
CA LEU A 52 -8.68 -7.37 -3.98
C LEU A 52 -9.22 -7.24 -2.55
N ASP A 53 -8.96 -8.22 -1.69
CA ASP A 53 -9.35 -8.18 -0.29
C ASP A 53 -8.69 -6.99 0.44
N ALA A 54 -7.39 -6.75 0.19
CA ALA A 54 -6.68 -5.60 0.74
C ALA A 54 -7.28 -4.27 0.25
N ALA A 55 -7.64 -4.18 -1.03
CA ALA A 55 -8.25 -2.98 -1.62
C ALA A 55 -9.67 -2.72 -1.06
N VAL A 56 -10.49 -3.76 -0.92
CA VAL A 56 -11.83 -3.64 -0.32
C VAL A 56 -11.73 -3.18 1.13
N LYS A 57 -10.82 -3.76 1.92
CA LYS A 57 -10.56 -3.35 3.31
C LYS A 57 -10.04 -1.91 3.39
N ALA A 58 -9.11 -1.54 2.50
CA ALA A 58 -8.56 -0.19 2.44
C ALA A 58 -9.65 0.84 2.14
N LYS A 59 -10.45 0.60 1.09
CA LYS A 59 -11.55 1.49 0.69
C LYS A 59 -12.64 1.60 1.77
N LYS A 60 -12.94 0.52 2.47
CA LYS A 60 -13.90 0.55 3.59
C LYS A 60 -13.40 1.38 4.77
N LYS A 61 -12.09 1.32 5.06
CA LYS A 61 -11.49 2.04 6.18
C LYS A 61 -11.18 3.51 5.82
N PHE A 62 -10.83 3.76 4.56
CA PHE A 62 -10.38 5.04 4.04
C PHE A 62 -10.86 5.24 2.58
N PRO A 63 -12.07 5.79 2.38
CA PRO A 63 -12.69 5.86 1.05
C PRO A 63 -11.99 6.82 0.08
N ASP A 64 -11.28 7.84 0.57
CA ASP A 64 -10.67 8.92 -0.22
C ASP A 64 -9.14 8.99 -0.09
N LYS A 65 -8.49 7.85 0.14
CA LYS A 65 -7.04 7.77 0.36
C LYS A 65 -6.33 6.96 -0.71
N ILE A 66 -5.07 7.31 -0.94
CA ILE A 66 -4.23 6.63 -1.93
C ILE A 66 -3.43 5.53 -1.23
N PHE A 67 -3.57 4.31 -1.74
CA PHE A 67 -2.88 3.15 -1.22
C PHE A 67 -1.86 2.61 -2.20
N THR A 68 -0.78 2.09 -1.64
CA THR A 68 0.22 1.30 -2.34
C THR A 68 0.12 -0.14 -1.85
N PHE A 69 0.17 -1.11 -2.77
CA PHE A 69 -0.06 -2.52 -2.47
C PHE A 69 1.25 -3.29 -2.60
N ILE A 70 1.62 -4.04 -1.56
CA ILE A 70 2.86 -4.81 -1.53
C ILE A 70 2.56 -6.21 -1.03
N ARG A 71 3.12 -7.22 -1.71
CA ARG A 71 3.01 -8.61 -1.25
C ARG A 71 4.08 -8.88 -0.20
N ILE A 72 3.64 -9.27 0.99
CA ILE A 72 4.51 -9.48 2.14
C ILE A 72 5.38 -10.71 1.91
N GLY A 73 6.70 -10.58 2.05
CA GLY A 73 7.63 -11.70 1.90
C GLY A 73 8.15 -11.94 0.49
N TYR A 74 7.80 -11.09 -0.49
CA TYR A 74 8.20 -11.25 -1.89
C TYR A 74 9.00 -10.01 -2.35
N PRO A 75 10.03 -10.18 -3.21
CA PRO A 75 10.68 -9.05 -3.85
C PRO A 75 9.63 -8.31 -4.66
N ALA A 76 9.37 -7.05 -4.32
CA ALA A 76 8.28 -6.27 -4.88
C ALA A 76 8.50 -6.07 -6.39
N VAL A 77 7.86 -6.91 -7.21
CA VAL A 77 7.74 -6.74 -8.65
C VAL A 77 6.26 -6.86 -9.02
N HIS A 78 5.47 -5.80 -8.85
CA HIS A 78 4.24 -5.65 -9.64
C HIS A 78 3.72 -4.20 -9.67
N LYS A 79 3.13 -3.84 -10.82
CA LYS A 79 2.50 -2.55 -11.18
C LYS A 79 1.63 -1.99 -10.05
N PHE A 80 1.99 -0.82 -9.52
CA PHE A 80 1.15 -0.07 -8.60
C PHE A 80 -0.10 0.45 -9.31
N ARG A 81 -1.27 0.12 -8.76
CA ARG A 81 -2.56 0.62 -9.24
C ARG A 81 -3.07 1.63 -8.22
N ILE A 82 -3.07 2.90 -8.60
CA ILE A 82 -3.74 3.95 -7.84
C ILE A 82 -5.24 3.73 -8.04
N ILE A 83 -5.92 3.31 -6.98
CA ILE A 83 -7.37 3.21 -6.97
C ILE A 83 -7.89 4.55 -6.46
N ARG A 84 -8.63 5.27 -7.32
CA ARG A 84 -9.40 6.46 -6.97
C ARG A 84 -10.82 6.07 -6.61
#